data_AF-A0A2D0SBJ9-F1
#
_entry.id   AF-A0A2D0SBJ9-F1
#
_cell.length_a   1.000
_cell.length_b   1.000
_cell.length_c   1.000
_cell.angle_alpha   90.00
_cell.angle_beta   90.00
_cell.angle_gamma   90.00
#
_symmetry.space_group_name_H-M   'P 1'
#
loop_
_entity.id
_entity.type
_entity.pdbx_description
1 polymer ?
#
loop_
_entity_poly.entity_id
_entity_poly.type
_entity_poly.pdbx_seq_one_letter_code
_entity_poly.pdbx_strand_id
1 'polypeptide(L)'
;MKAFLGVVMALGLVRVQGRKPNHGSCVDDYCVTVHTDVVDFNSAQKSCKDNGGHLMTVRTMAANSVISDLLTGYTGHFWIGLRYMSNSCADSTMDLKGYTWITGDKATNFTNWKKHGISCSQRCVSLSKSDPKWTERQCNYTIEGYLCEYANVNKCTRLPSESPVQYETPFGFSSEDLQDVPNASNATQQNLGTKYICADGSWIKAPWNCEVYKGGCEHACNKWNNTFSCTCLPGYKLESNAVRCSKAHSDPCVQANCSQECVVKGENYVCQCLNGYELGKDGKTCKEIDNCNNKQLCPEENSYCVNTADGFECRCKTGFRKEKDTCEDDDECFSGPCEHTCNNNVGSYNCECLEGYRVSSENKHECTLHCSQFECLAVDCDINKPHQCSCPAGFILEERPNGGVCVDIDECQESDCDQNCMNTPGSYNCSCTEGFHIIGNTKCVKTKELSTTTSVGIFTPTTRNPPIKTGLCTPEFLLGIIVFAVMVILLMVCVIHHNMKRCGNITTNKSRGKDVHALQQVTTEKYVKKGSITNDNYN
;
A
#
# COMPACT_ATOMS: atom_id res chain seq x y z
N MET A 1 -25.75 14.38 20.69
CA MET A 1 -26.40 13.20 20.07
C MET A 1 -26.41 13.23 18.54
N LYS A 2 -26.96 14.24 17.84
CA LYS A 2 -26.86 14.31 16.36
C LYS A 2 -25.41 14.50 15.84
N ALA A 3 -24.60 15.29 16.54
CA ALA A 3 -23.16 15.42 16.26
C ALA A 3 -22.38 14.12 16.55
N PHE A 4 -22.75 13.41 17.63
CA PHE A 4 -22.19 12.11 18.01
C PHE A 4 -22.49 11.01 16.98
N LEU A 5 -23.73 10.97 16.46
CA LEU A 5 -24.11 10.07 15.37
C LEU A 5 -23.35 10.35 14.08
N GLY A 6 -23.12 11.64 13.75
CA GLY A 6 -22.36 12.04 12.56
C GLY A 6 -20.89 11.62 12.60
N VAL A 7 -20.24 11.73 13.77
CA VAL A 7 -18.81 11.34 13.95
C VAL A 7 -18.64 9.82 13.97
N VAL A 8 -19.54 9.09 14.62
CA VAL A 8 -19.47 7.63 14.69
C VAL A 8 -19.88 6.96 13.37
N MET A 9 -20.85 7.52 12.63
CA MET A 9 -21.17 7.07 11.27
C MET A 9 -20.03 7.38 10.29
N ALA A 10 -19.38 8.54 10.40
CA ALA A 10 -18.22 8.87 9.55
C ALA A 10 -17.03 7.93 9.79
N LEU A 11 -16.73 7.58 11.05
CA LEU A 11 -15.67 6.62 11.39
C LEU A 11 -16.07 5.16 11.10
N GLY A 12 -17.36 4.81 11.18
CA GLY A 12 -17.87 3.46 10.88
C GLY A 12 -18.02 3.17 9.38
N LEU A 13 -18.16 4.20 8.54
CA LEU A 13 -18.39 4.08 7.08
C LEU A 13 -17.10 4.04 6.26
N VAL A 14 -15.93 4.43 6.80
CA VAL A 14 -14.65 4.27 6.11
C VAL A 14 -14.09 2.88 6.37
N ARG A 15 -14.76 1.85 5.82
CA ARG A 15 -14.08 0.56 5.55
C ARG A 15 -13.57 0.60 4.11
N VAL A 16 -12.55 1.42 3.89
CA VAL A 16 -11.80 1.42 2.63
C VAL A 16 -10.77 0.28 2.68
N GLN A 17 -10.63 -0.41 1.55
CA GLN A 17 -9.73 -1.55 1.35
C GLN A 17 -8.29 -1.22 1.75
N GLY A 18 -7.86 -1.76 2.88
CA GLY A 18 -6.49 -1.73 3.41
C GLY A 18 -6.40 -2.70 4.58
N ARG A 19 -5.23 -3.30 4.81
CA ARG A 19 -5.04 -4.16 5.99
C ARG A 19 -5.13 -3.30 7.24
N LYS A 20 -5.96 -3.71 8.22
CA LYS A 20 -6.08 -3.02 9.50
C LYS A 20 -4.72 -3.05 10.23
N PRO A 21 -4.32 -1.97 10.92
CA PRO A 21 -3.09 -1.98 11.71
C PRO A 21 -3.22 -2.97 12.87
N ASN A 22 -2.24 -3.86 13.02
CA ASN A 22 -2.26 -4.88 14.06
C ASN A 22 -1.81 -4.33 15.43
N HIS A 23 -1.05 -3.24 15.45
CA HIS A 23 -0.54 -2.60 16.67
C HIS A 23 -0.63 -1.08 16.60
N GLY A 24 -0.90 -0.48 17.75
CA GLY A 24 -0.91 0.96 17.96
C GLY A 24 -0.79 1.30 19.44
N SER A 25 -0.49 2.56 19.73
CA SER A 25 -0.36 3.09 21.09
C SER A 25 -0.90 4.51 21.12
N CYS A 26 -1.50 4.90 22.24
CA CYS A 26 -1.99 6.25 22.47
C CYS A 26 -1.26 6.85 23.65
N VAL A 27 -0.70 8.04 23.45
CA VAL A 27 0.07 8.77 24.46
C VAL A 27 -0.37 10.22 24.42
N ASP A 28 -0.85 10.72 25.56
CA ASP A 28 -1.38 12.07 25.70
C ASP A 28 -2.44 12.34 24.62
N ASP A 29 -2.22 13.34 23.77
CA ASP A 29 -3.20 13.87 22.84
C ASP A 29 -3.07 13.31 21.43
N TYR A 30 -2.32 12.22 21.24
CA TYR A 30 -2.22 11.53 19.96
C TYR A 30 -2.15 10.01 20.09
N CYS A 31 -2.49 9.33 19.00
CA CYS A 31 -2.33 7.90 18.83
C CYS A 31 -1.48 7.61 17.61
N VAL A 32 -0.67 6.55 17.69
CA VAL A 32 0.22 6.09 16.63
C VAL A 32 -0.15 4.66 16.27
N THR A 33 -0.16 4.36 14.98
CA THR A 33 -0.41 3.01 14.45
C THR A 33 0.70 2.61 13.49
N VAL A 34 0.96 1.31 13.45
CA VAL A 34 1.96 0.72 12.53
C VAL A 34 1.25 0.02 11.40
N HIS A 35 1.58 0.40 10.17
CA HIS A 35 1.12 -0.25 8.94
C HIS A 35 2.30 -0.91 8.23
N THR A 36 2.07 -2.10 7.68
CA THR A 36 3.09 -2.94 7.01
C THR A 36 2.81 -3.13 5.51
N ASP A 37 1.97 -2.27 4.92
CA ASP A 37 1.77 -2.28 3.48
C ASP A 37 2.98 -1.67 2.78
N VAL A 38 3.44 -2.33 1.72
CA VAL A 38 4.62 -1.90 0.95
C VAL A 38 4.21 -0.83 -0.05
N VAL A 39 4.43 0.44 0.29
CA VAL A 39 3.93 1.59 -0.48
C VAL A 39 4.92 2.76 -0.52
N ASP A 40 4.75 3.64 -1.51
CA ASP A 40 5.49 4.90 -1.60
C ASP A 40 4.97 5.93 -0.57
N PHE A 41 5.70 7.02 -0.41
CA PHE A 41 5.39 8.04 0.60
C PHE A 41 4.02 8.69 0.40
N ASN A 42 3.62 8.98 -0.85
CA ASN A 42 2.37 9.66 -1.13
C ASN A 42 1.18 8.73 -0.88
N SER A 43 1.30 7.47 -1.28
CA SER A 43 0.32 6.42 -0.97
C SER A 43 0.18 6.21 0.54
N ALA A 44 1.29 6.15 1.28
CA ALA A 44 1.29 6.07 2.74
C ALA A 44 0.58 7.28 3.39
N GLN A 45 0.91 8.49 2.94
CA GLN A 45 0.28 9.72 3.43
C GLN A 45 -1.21 9.79 3.11
N LYS A 46 -1.63 9.30 1.94
CA LYS A 46 -3.04 9.18 1.56
C LYS A 46 -3.76 8.20 2.48
N SER A 47 -3.18 7.03 2.73
CA SER A 47 -3.73 6.02 3.65
C SER A 47 -4.00 6.59 5.06
N CYS A 48 -3.05 7.31 5.65
CA CYS A 48 -3.27 7.94 6.95
C CYS A 48 -4.39 9.02 6.90
N LYS A 49 -4.46 9.81 5.82
CA LYS A 49 -5.48 10.85 5.63
C LYS A 49 -6.88 10.29 5.47
N ASP A 50 -7.02 9.21 4.71
CA ASP A 50 -8.31 8.55 4.49
C ASP A 50 -8.91 8.05 5.83
N ASN A 51 -8.06 7.79 6.83
CA ASN A 51 -8.44 7.42 8.20
C ASN A 51 -8.46 8.59 9.21
N GLY A 52 -8.40 9.84 8.74
CA GLY A 52 -8.49 11.03 9.60
C GLY A 52 -7.20 11.43 10.33
N GLY A 53 -6.04 10.92 9.88
CA GLY A 53 -4.72 11.24 10.43
C GLY A 53 -3.73 11.72 9.38
N HIS A 54 -2.44 11.62 9.70
CA HIS A 54 -1.34 11.86 8.76
C HIS A 54 -0.12 11.00 9.12
N LEU A 55 0.89 10.96 8.26
CA LEU A 55 2.15 10.31 8.62
C LEU A 55 2.74 10.93 9.88
N MET A 56 3.27 10.08 10.76
CA MET A 56 3.74 10.44 12.10
C MET A 56 4.77 11.56 12.11
N THR A 57 4.59 12.54 12.98
CA THR A 57 5.55 13.64 13.20
C THR A 57 6.38 13.40 14.47
N VAL A 58 7.65 13.05 14.27
CA VAL A 58 8.56 12.70 15.38
C VAL A 58 9.23 13.95 15.95
N ARG A 59 8.48 14.70 16.77
CA ARG A 59 8.89 16.04 17.25
C ARG A 59 9.62 16.05 18.59
N THR A 60 9.51 14.97 19.35
CA THR A 60 10.04 14.86 20.73
C THR A 60 10.74 13.52 20.95
N MET A 61 11.61 13.47 21.97
CA MET A 61 12.25 12.22 22.39
C MET A 61 11.23 11.18 22.90
N ALA A 62 10.16 11.64 23.56
CA ALA A 62 9.06 10.79 24.01
C ALA A 62 8.35 10.10 22.82
N ALA A 63 8.02 10.86 21.76
CA ALA A 63 7.44 10.31 20.54
C ALA A 63 8.37 9.26 19.89
N ASN A 64 9.68 9.52 19.87
CA ASN A 64 10.65 8.55 19.35
C ASN A 64 10.74 7.27 20.19
N SER A 65 10.58 7.36 21.52
CA SER A 65 10.51 6.19 22.41
C SER A 65 9.28 5.34 22.11
N VAL A 66 8.10 5.97 21.98
CA VAL A 66 6.85 5.28 21.64
C VAL A 66 6.98 4.50 20.33
N ILE A 67 7.61 5.09 19.32
CA ILE A 67 7.87 4.44 18.03
C ILE A 67 8.81 3.24 18.20
N SER A 68 9.86 3.37 19.00
CA SER A 68 10.84 2.30 19.23
C SER A 68 10.19 1.08 19.88
N ASP A 69 9.28 1.32 20.83
CA ASP A 69 8.51 0.27 21.49
C ASP A 69 7.49 -0.35 20.52
N LEU A 70 6.73 0.47 19.79
CA LEU A 70 5.72 0.02 18.81
C LEU A 70 6.31 -0.82 17.69
N LEU A 71 7.51 -0.49 17.21
CA LEU A 71 8.20 -1.25 16.17
C LEU A 71 8.85 -2.53 16.69
N THR A 72 8.63 -2.91 17.95
CA THR A 72 9.13 -4.17 18.48
C THR A 72 8.48 -5.36 17.80
N GLY A 73 9.33 -6.24 17.23
CA GLY A 73 8.89 -7.39 16.43
C GLY A 73 8.80 -7.10 14.92
N TYR A 74 8.99 -5.84 14.51
CA TYR A 74 9.01 -5.45 13.10
C TYR A 74 10.43 -5.31 12.56
N THR A 75 10.60 -5.64 11.27
CA THR A 75 11.82 -5.45 10.48
C THR A 75 11.52 -4.53 9.30
N GLY A 76 12.55 -3.90 8.72
CA GLY A 76 12.40 -2.99 7.59
C GLY A 76 12.27 -1.51 7.98
N HIS A 77 11.91 -0.69 7.01
CA HIS A 77 11.82 0.77 7.13
C HIS A 77 10.38 1.26 7.07
N PHE A 78 10.11 2.31 7.85
CA PHE A 78 8.79 2.89 8.02
C PHE A 78 8.80 4.38 7.68
N TRP A 79 7.87 4.82 6.84
CA TRP A 79 7.72 6.23 6.49
C TRP A 79 7.26 7.03 7.71
N ILE A 80 7.86 8.21 7.90
CA ILE A 80 7.40 9.24 8.83
C ILE A 80 7.04 10.50 8.04
N GLY A 81 6.23 11.39 8.62
CA GLY A 81 5.65 12.56 7.95
C GLY A 81 6.63 13.70 7.74
N LEU A 82 7.84 13.44 7.26
CA LEU A 82 8.89 14.43 7.02
C LEU A 82 9.35 14.34 5.57
N ARG A 83 9.21 15.44 4.82
CA ARG A 83 9.57 15.51 3.40
C ARG A 83 10.25 16.82 3.04
N TYR A 84 11.03 16.79 1.98
CA TYR A 84 11.69 17.96 1.43
C TYR A 84 10.78 18.65 0.41
N MET A 85 10.44 19.93 0.63
CA MET A 85 9.53 20.70 -0.24
C MET A 85 10.21 21.89 -0.95
N SER A 86 11.54 22.05 -0.85
CA SER A 86 12.27 23.20 -1.38
C SER A 86 12.96 22.89 -2.72
N ASN A 87 13.07 23.90 -3.59
CA ASN A 87 13.82 23.83 -4.85
C ASN A 87 15.31 24.23 -4.67
N SER A 88 15.72 24.68 -3.48
CA SER A 88 17.10 25.07 -3.17
C SER A 88 17.58 24.33 -1.91
N CYS A 89 18.69 23.58 -2.04
CA CYS A 89 19.38 22.87 -0.94
C CYS A 89 19.48 23.78 0.28
N ALA A 90 18.83 23.43 1.38
CA ALA A 90 18.93 24.21 2.60
C ALA A 90 20.23 23.89 3.32
N ASP A 91 20.74 24.88 4.06
CA ASP A 91 21.96 24.77 4.84
C ASP A 91 21.86 23.62 5.87
N SER A 92 22.89 22.78 5.89
CA SER A 92 23.06 21.62 6.78
C SER A 92 23.07 21.94 8.27
N THR A 93 23.11 23.22 8.61
CA THR A 93 23.12 23.78 9.96
C THR A 93 21.74 23.84 10.62
N MET A 94 20.64 23.70 9.85
CA MET A 94 19.28 23.68 10.40
C MET A 94 18.90 22.30 10.96
N ASP A 95 18.15 22.27 12.07
CA ASP A 95 17.70 21.04 12.74
C ASP A 95 17.04 20.02 11.79
N LEU A 96 16.07 20.49 10.98
CA LEU A 96 15.40 19.66 9.98
C LEU A 96 16.10 19.65 8.62
N LYS A 97 17.28 20.25 8.45
CA LYS A 97 18.04 20.28 7.18
C LYS A 97 17.21 20.69 5.95
N GLY A 98 16.26 21.60 6.14
CA GLY A 98 15.34 22.08 5.09
C GLY A 98 14.10 21.22 4.84
N TYR A 99 13.94 20.10 5.52
CA TYR A 99 12.72 19.31 5.50
C TYR A 99 11.59 20.02 6.26
N THR A 100 10.36 19.68 5.91
CA THR A 100 9.14 20.23 6.52
C THR A 100 8.24 19.06 6.90
N TRP A 101 7.57 19.15 8.05
CA TRP A 101 6.59 18.16 8.44
C TRP A 101 5.41 18.16 7.46
N ILE A 102 4.71 17.04 7.36
CA ILE A 102 3.57 16.91 6.45
C ILE A 102 2.38 17.80 6.84
N THR A 103 2.39 18.29 8.08
CA THR A 103 1.52 19.35 8.63
C THR A 103 1.87 20.76 8.12
N GLY A 104 3.00 20.93 7.43
CA GLY A 104 3.41 22.18 6.77
C GLY A 104 4.34 23.07 7.59
N ASP A 105 4.54 22.79 8.87
CA ASP A 105 5.43 23.54 9.75
C ASP A 105 6.83 22.90 9.89
N LYS A 106 7.74 23.63 10.54
CA LYS A 106 9.14 23.21 10.78
C LYS A 106 9.47 23.05 12.26
N ALA A 107 8.48 23.11 13.15
CA ALA A 107 8.72 23.08 14.58
C ALA A 107 9.16 21.68 15.03
N THR A 108 10.31 21.57 15.68
CA THR A 108 10.75 20.31 16.28
C THR A 108 11.68 20.59 17.45
N ASN A 109 11.62 19.75 18.48
CA ASN A 109 12.57 19.76 19.60
C ASN A 109 13.48 18.51 19.59
N PHE A 110 13.37 17.71 18.54
CA PHE A 110 14.10 16.44 18.39
C PHE A 110 14.47 16.20 16.94
N THR A 111 15.67 15.67 16.72
CA THR A 111 16.15 15.19 15.42
C THR A 111 17.02 13.96 15.63
N ASN A 112 17.00 13.02 14.69
CA ASN A 112 17.80 11.78 14.80
C ASN A 112 18.43 11.36 13.48
N TRP A 113 19.04 12.29 12.74
CA TRP A 113 19.58 12.02 11.40
C TRP A 113 20.71 10.98 11.37
N LYS A 114 20.67 10.09 10.38
CA LYS A 114 21.82 9.23 10.03
C LYS A 114 22.95 10.08 9.42
N LYS A 115 24.20 9.78 9.76
CA LYS A 115 25.36 10.49 9.20
C LYS A 115 25.54 10.07 7.73
N HIS A 116 25.23 10.97 6.81
CA HIS A 116 25.50 10.83 5.37
C HIS A 116 25.60 12.21 4.72
N GLY A 117 26.25 12.29 3.55
CA GLY A 117 26.33 13.51 2.74
C GLY A 117 24.96 13.96 2.22
N ILE A 118 24.79 15.28 2.12
CA ILE A 118 23.58 15.93 1.61
C ILE A 118 23.48 15.60 0.12
N SER A 119 22.33 15.09 -0.33
CA SER A 119 22.05 14.99 -1.76
C SER A 119 20.71 15.65 -2.05
N CYS A 120 20.67 16.58 -3.00
CA CYS A 120 19.53 17.47 -3.20
C CYS A 120 18.57 16.93 -4.26
N SER A 121 17.50 16.28 -3.83
CA SER A 121 16.36 15.89 -4.67
C SER A 121 15.08 15.76 -3.83
N GLN A 122 13.91 15.50 -4.43
CA GLN A 122 12.68 15.21 -3.67
C GLN A 122 12.90 13.99 -2.77
N ARG A 123 13.04 14.25 -1.48
CA ARG A 123 13.37 13.25 -0.48
C ARG A 123 12.34 13.19 0.62
N CYS A 124 12.10 11.97 1.04
CA CYS A 124 11.23 11.62 2.14
C CYS A 124 12.02 10.85 3.18
N VAL A 125 11.54 10.83 4.42
CA VAL A 125 12.31 10.29 5.54
C VAL A 125 11.64 9.03 6.07
N SER A 126 12.48 8.03 6.28
CA SER A 126 12.10 6.77 6.92
C SER A 126 12.94 6.52 8.17
N LEU A 127 12.46 5.65 9.05
CA LEU A 127 13.23 5.10 10.17
C LEU A 127 13.06 3.59 10.25
N SER A 128 13.91 2.91 11.00
CA SER A 128 13.80 1.47 11.25
C SER A 128 14.04 1.17 12.73
N LYS A 129 13.58 0.03 13.23
CA LYS A 129 13.92 -0.38 14.61
C LYS A 129 15.43 -0.64 14.78
N SER A 130 16.04 -1.34 13.82
CA SER A 130 17.46 -1.72 13.86
C SER A 130 18.40 -0.52 13.83
N ASP A 131 17.96 0.57 13.21
CA ASP A 131 18.65 1.86 13.19
C ASP A 131 17.58 2.95 13.27
N PRO A 132 17.22 3.45 14.48
CA PRO A 132 16.14 4.42 14.68
C PRO A 132 16.47 5.80 14.12
N LYS A 133 17.59 5.92 13.41
CA LYS A 133 18.03 7.13 12.75
C LYS A 133 17.22 7.40 11.48
N TRP A 134 16.89 8.66 11.31
CA TRP A 134 16.20 9.19 10.15
C TRP A 134 17.10 9.05 8.92
N THR A 135 16.60 8.29 7.96
CA THR A 135 17.29 7.97 6.72
C THR A 135 16.52 8.57 5.55
N GLU A 136 17.23 9.35 4.73
CA GLU A 136 16.69 9.97 3.54
C GLU A 136 16.50 8.96 2.41
N ARG A 137 15.39 9.04 1.69
CA ARG A 137 15.04 8.17 0.56
C ARG A 137 14.29 8.95 -0.51
N GLN A 138 14.24 8.44 -1.75
CA GLN A 138 13.37 9.01 -2.77
C GLN A 138 11.90 8.74 -2.40
N CYS A 139 11.03 9.74 -2.58
CA CYS A 139 9.64 9.64 -2.14
C CYS A 139 8.80 8.61 -2.93
N ASN A 140 9.19 8.31 -4.16
CA ASN A 140 8.55 7.34 -5.05
C ASN A 140 8.96 5.88 -4.77
N TYR A 141 9.96 5.65 -3.91
CA TYR A 141 10.34 4.29 -3.54
C TYR A 141 9.29 3.68 -2.62
N THR A 142 8.96 2.42 -2.84
CA THR A 142 8.12 1.66 -1.93
C THR A 142 8.99 1.08 -0.80
N ILE A 143 8.55 1.20 0.46
CA ILE A 143 9.23 0.59 1.62
C ILE A 143 8.25 -0.23 2.45
N GLU A 144 8.77 -0.96 3.43
CA GLU A 144 8.07 -2.04 4.14
C GLU A 144 6.90 -1.59 5.03
N GLY A 145 6.76 -0.30 5.32
CA GLY A 145 5.63 0.21 6.08
C GLY A 145 5.63 1.71 6.31
N TYR A 146 4.71 2.14 7.16
CA TYR A 146 4.53 3.54 7.53
C TYR A 146 3.84 3.70 8.89
N LEU A 147 4.04 4.85 9.52
CA LEU A 147 3.46 5.19 10.81
C LEU A 147 2.42 6.30 10.62
N CYS A 148 1.19 6.06 11.08
CA CYS A 148 0.14 7.09 11.09
C CYS A 148 -0.04 7.65 12.50
N GLU A 149 -0.20 8.97 12.59
CA GLU A 149 -0.55 9.74 13.78
C GLU A 149 -1.98 10.27 13.66
N TYR A 150 -2.73 10.16 14.76
CA TYR A 150 -4.11 10.61 14.88
C TYR A 150 -4.28 11.45 16.15
N ALA A 151 -5.10 12.49 16.08
CA ALA A 151 -5.45 13.28 17.26
C ALA A 151 -6.31 12.46 18.23
N ASN A 152 -5.96 12.49 19.52
CA ASN A 152 -6.63 11.77 20.60
C ASN A 152 -7.40 12.74 21.50
N VAL A 153 -8.36 13.46 20.93
CA VAL A 153 -9.21 14.42 21.65
C VAL A 153 -10.44 13.73 22.26
N ASN A 154 -10.96 14.27 23.37
CA ASN A 154 -12.14 13.73 24.08
C ASN A 154 -12.02 12.24 24.45
N LYS A 155 -10.79 11.81 24.75
CA LYS A 155 -10.44 10.45 25.17
C LYS A 155 -11.07 10.08 26.52
N CYS A 156 -11.38 8.80 26.69
CA CYS A 156 -11.78 8.24 27.98
C CYS A 156 -10.55 7.75 28.73
N THR A 157 -10.60 7.80 30.06
CA THR A 157 -9.65 7.03 30.88
C THR A 157 -9.94 5.55 30.76
N ARG A 158 -8.95 4.71 31.07
CA ARG A 158 -9.11 3.26 31.19
C ARG A 158 -10.40 2.90 31.93
N LEU A 159 -11.21 1.99 31.36
CA LEU A 159 -12.46 1.56 31.95
C LEU A 159 -12.19 0.90 33.32
N PRO A 160 -12.75 1.43 34.42
CA PRO A 160 -12.59 0.80 35.73
C PRO A 160 -13.26 -0.58 35.74
N SER A 161 -12.45 -1.65 35.83
CA SER A 161 -12.93 -3.03 35.87
C SER A 161 -11.95 -3.93 36.61
N GLU A 162 -12.50 -4.88 37.36
CA GLU A 162 -11.77 -5.99 38.00
C GLU A 162 -11.42 -7.11 37.01
N SER A 163 -11.96 -7.08 35.79
CA SER A 163 -11.67 -8.05 34.72
C SER A 163 -10.85 -7.40 33.60
N PRO A 164 -10.01 -8.18 32.90
CA PRO A 164 -9.31 -7.69 31.71
C PRO A 164 -10.30 -7.09 30.70
N VAL A 165 -9.93 -5.92 30.16
CA VAL A 165 -10.74 -5.18 29.20
C VAL A 165 -9.99 -5.12 27.88
N GLN A 166 -10.60 -5.67 26.84
CA GLN A 166 -10.11 -5.52 25.47
C GLN A 166 -10.66 -4.22 24.88
N TYR A 167 -9.79 -3.32 24.46
CA TYR A 167 -10.17 -2.10 23.73
C TYR A 167 -9.97 -2.31 22.23
N GLU A 168 -11.00 -1.98 21.45
CA GLU A 168 -10.95 -1.87 19.99
C GLU A 168 -11.07 -0.39 19.63
N THR A 169 -10.05 0.16 18.98
CA THR A 169 -9.97 1.60 18.69
C THR A 169 -10.57 1.93 17.31
N PRO A 170 -11.04 3.17 17.09
CA PRO A 170 -11.47 3.62 15.76
C PRO A 170 -10.34 3.61 14.72
N PHE A 171 -9.08 3.57 15.17
CA PHE A 171 -7.89 3.54 14.30
C PHE A 171 -7.54 2.13 13.83
N GLY A 172 -8.33 1.12 14.19
CA GLY A 172 -8.24 -0.23 13.63
C GLY A 172 -7.36 -1.22 14.39
N PHE A 173 -6.69 -0.80 15.46
CA PHE A 173 -5.92 -1.68 16.35
C PHE A 173 -6.68 -1.97 17.66
N SER A 174 -6.28 -3.04 18.34
CA SER A 174 -6.84 -3.42 19.64
C SER A 174 -5.75 -3.60 20.69
N SER A 175 -6.07 -3.38 21.97
CA SER A 175 -5.10 -3.47 23.09
C SER A 175 -5.81 -3.66 24.43
N GLU A 176 -5.14 -4.26 25.42
CA GLU A 176 -5.61 -4.39 26.81
C GLU A 176 -5.01 -3.32 27.75
N ASP A 177 -3.95 -2.64 27.29
CA ASP A 177 -3.07 -1.80 28.10
C ASP A 177 -3.20 -0.29 27.79
N LEU A 178 -4.29 0.12 27.13
CA LEU A 178 -4.54 1.54 26.87
C LEU A 178 -4.95 2.27 28.16
N GLN A 179 -4.14 3.25 28.55
CA GLN A 179 -4.45 4.16 29.65
C GLN A 179 -5.38 5.29 29.21
N ASP A 180 -5.05 5.89 28.07
CA ASP A 180 -5.88 6.87 27.37
C ASP A 180 -6.56 6.19 26.19
N VAL A 181 -7.87 6.05 26.27
CA VAL A 181 -8.67 5.31 25.30
C VAL A 181 -9.35 6.29 24.34
N PRO A 182 -9.11 6.20 23.02
CA PRO A 182 -9.69 7.13 22.05
C PRO A 182 -11.21 7.18 22.08
N ASN A 183 -11.76 8.34 21.76
CA ASN A 183 -13.20 8.49 21.57
C ASN A 183 -13.72 7.50 20.52
N ALA A 184 -14.94 7.01 20.67
CA ALA A 184 -15.56 5.97 19.84
C ALA A 184 -14.89 4.58 19.90
N SER A 185 -13.97 4.33 20.84
CA SER A 185 -13.44 2.98 21.10
C SER A 185 -14.48 2.10 21.78
N ASN A 186 -14.51 0.83 21.38
CA ASN A 186 -15.32 -0.22 22.00
C ASN A 186 -14.49 -0.95 23.04
N ALA A 187 -15.01 -1.14 24.24
CA ALA A 187 -14.36 -1.84 25.34
C ALA A 187 -15.18 -3.07 25.72
N THR A 188 -14.55 -4.24 25.70
CA THR A 188 -15.18 -5.52 26.06
C THR A 188 -14.53 -6.09 27.31
N GLN A 189 -15.29 -6.23 28.39
CA GLN A 189 -14.84 -6.95 29.58
C GLN A 189 -14.80 -8.45 29.27
N GLN A 190 -13.62 -9.07 29.25
CA GLN A 190 -13.46 -10.43 28.70
C GLN A 190 -14.25 -11.50 29.47
N ASN A 191 -14.25 -11.44 30.80
CA ASN A 191 -14.94 -12.44 31.66
C ASN A 191 -16.47 -12.27 31.67
N LEU A 192 -16.93 -11.02 31.64
CA LEU A 192 -18.36 -10.70 31.77
C LEU A 192 -19.05 -10.57 30.42
N GLY A 193 -18.30 -10.33 29.34
CA GLY A 193 -18.86 -10.07 28.02
C GLY A 193 -19.55 -8.71 27.86
N THR A 194 -19.65 -7.94 28.94
CA THR A 194 -20.23 -6.60 28.93
C THR A 194 -19.41 -5.69 28.04
N LYS A 195 -20.10 -4.94 27.18
CA LYS A 195 -19.47 -3.97 26.29
C LYS A 195 -19.75 -2.54 26.72
N TYR A 196 -18.80 -1.66 26.44
CA TYR A 196 -18.87 -0.23 26.68
C TYR A 196 -18.36 0.52 25.44
N ILE A 197 -18.84 1.73 25.22
CA ILE A 197 -18.30 2.62 24.20
C ILE A 197 -17.82 3.92 24.83
N CYS A 198 -16.63 4.37 24.44
CA CYS A 198 -16.12 5.68 24.84
C CYS A 198 -16.80 6.77 24.01
N ALA A 199 -17.40 7.74 24.69
CA ALA A 199 -18.15 8.82 24.10
C ALA A 199 -17.90 10.11 24.87
N ASP A 200 -17.22 11.06 24.23
CA ASP A 200 -16.94 12.40 24.78
C ASP A 200 -16.35 12.34 26.20
N GLY A 201 -15.33 11.50 26.39
CA GLY A 201 -14.65 11.28 27.66
C GLY A 201 -15.39 10.43 28.69
N SER A 202 -16.57 9.89 28.35
CA SER A 202 -17.38 9.06 29.25
C SER A 202 -17.66 7.67 28.68
N TRP A 203 -17.75 6.68 29.57
CA TRP A 203 -18.10 5.31 29.21
C TRP A 203 -19.61 5.08 29.20
N ILE A 204 -20.15 4.61 28.09
CA ILE A 204 -21.55 4.23 27.95
C ILE A 204 -21.63 2.70 27.90
N LYS A 205 -22.33 2.11 28.87
CA LYS A 205 -22.56 0.65 28.92
C LYS A 205 -23.59 0.24 27.86
N ALA A 206 -23.35 -0.86 27.18
CA ALA A 206 -24.33 -1.50 26.29
C ALA A 206 -25.57 -1.99 27.08
N PRO A 207 -26.75 -2.09 26.44
CA PRO A 207 -27.03 -1.79 25.03
C PRO A 207 -27.19 -0.29 24.75
N TRP A 208 -26.50 0.20 23.72
CA TRP A 208 -26.63 1.58 23.22
C TRP A 208 -27.33 1.60 21.86
N ASN A 209 -27.32 2.76 21.18
CA ASN A 209 -27.98 2.91 19.88
C ASN A 209 -27.54 1.83 18.87
N CYS A 210 -28.50 1.10 18.30
CA CYS A 210 -28.27 0.03 17.34
C CYS A 210 -27.51 0.44 16.06
N GLU A 211 -27.59 1.71 15.67
CA GLU A 211 -26.83 2.25 14.52
C GLU A 211 -25.31 2.29 14.77
N VAL A 212 -24.91 2.27 16.05
CA VAL A 212 -23.51 2.29 16.46
C VAL A 212 -23.13 0.89 16.91
N TYR A 213 -22.20 0.23 16.21
CA TYR A 213 -21.71 -1.11 16.59
C TYR A 213 -22.79 -2.13 17.00
N LYS A 214 -23.94 -2.13 16.30
CA LYS A 214 -25.10 -2.97 16.63
C LYS A 214 -25.53 -2.88 18.10
N GLY A 215 -25.44 -1.69 18.71
CA GLY A 215 -25.78 -1.46 20.12
C GLY A 215 -24.91 -2.22 21.12
N GLY A 216 -23.79 -2.80 20.69
CA GLY A 216 -22.97 -3.70 21.50
C GLY A 216 -23.48 -5.14 21.59
N CYS A 217 -24.58 -5.47 20.90
CA CYS A 217 -25.20 -6.79 20.95
C CYS A 217 -24.38 -7.85 20.19
N GLU A 218 -24.39 -9.10 20.68
CA GLU A 218 -23.77 -10.24 19.98
C GLU A 218 -24.51 -10.61 18.68
N HIS A 219 -25.84 -10.66 18.72
CA HIS A 219 -26.67 -11.05 17.58
C HIS A 219 -27.40 -9.84 16.95
N ALA A 220 -28.57 -9.49 17.48
CA ALA A 220 -29.39 -8.41 16.97
C ALA A 220 -29.66 -7.35 18.05
N CYS A 221 -29.78 -6.10 17.63
CA CYS A 221 -30.14 -4.96 18.46
C CYS A 221 -31.41 -4.35 17.91
N ASN A 222 -32.30 -3.94 18.80
CA ASN A 222 -33.52 -3.28 18.38
C ASN A 222 -33.93 -2.20 19.40
N LYS A 223 -34.75 -1.26 18.93
CA LYS A 223 -35.25 -0.13 19.72
C LYS A 223 -36.65 -0.44 20.25
N TRP A 224 -36.84 -0.35 21.56
CA TRP A 224 -38.15 -0.45 22.22
C TRP A 224 -38.40 0.77 23.08
N ASN A 225 -39.49 1.50 22.84
CA ASN A 225 -39.92 2.61 23.69
C ASN A 225 -38.80 3.60 24.08
N ASN A 226 -37.96 3.95 23.10
CA ASN A 226 -36.78 4.82 23.25
C ASN A 226 -35.60 4.26 24.07
N THR A 227 -35.62 2.98 24.46
CA THR A 227 -34.47 2.21 24.94
C THR A 227 -34.01 1.21 23.87
N PHE A 228 -32.81 0.67 24.05
CA PHE A 228 -32.23 -0.32 23.14
C PHE A 228 -32.09 -1.65 23.89
N SER A 229 -32.28 -2.76 23.18
CA SER A 229 -32.16 -4.09 23.76
C SER A 229 -31.57 -5.05 22.74
N CYS A 230 -30.89 -6.07 23.25
CA CYS A 230 -30.33 -7.14 22.45
C CYS A 230 -31.29 -8.33 22.38
N THR A 231 -31.36 -8.95 21.21
CA THR A 231 -32.11 -10.17 20.96
C THR A 231 -31.18 -11.24 20.39
N CYS A 232 -31.36 -12.47 20.84
CA CYS A 232 -30.58 -13.62 20.40
C CYS A 232 -31.28 -14.36 19.26
N LEU A 233 -30.49 -15.04 18.43
CA LEU A 233 -31.00 -15.97 17.41
C LEU A 233 -31.72 -17.16 18.07
N PRO A 234 -32.61 -17.87 17.33
CA PRO A 234 -33.24 -19.10 17.82
C PRO A 234 -32.22 -20.11 18.36
N GLY A 235 -32.55 -20.81 19.45
CA GLY A 235 -31.61 -21.70 20.14
C GLY A 235 -30.66 -21.01 21.13
N TYR A 236 -30.73 -19.68 21.28
CA TYR A 236 -29.90 -18.91 22.20
C TYR A 236 -30.74 -18.04 23.15
N LYS A 237 -30.25 -17.84 24.36
CA LYS A 237 -30.85 -17.01 25.41
C LYS A 237 -29.91 -15.86 25.78
N LEU A 238 -30.48 -14.67 25.95
CA LEU A 238 -29.74 -13.50 26.40
C LEU A 238 -29.23 -13.71 27.83
N GLU A 239 -27.94 -13.46 28.04
CA GLU A 239 -27.29 -13.54 29.34
C GLU A 239 -27.62 -12.34 30.24
N SER A 240 -27.23 -12.41 31.51
CA SER A 240 -27.44 -11.34 32.51
C SER A 240 -26.71 -10.03 32.17
N ASN A 241 -25.67 -10.08 31.34
CA ASN A 241 -24.97 -8.90 30.81
C ASN A 241 -25.79 -8.13 29.76
N ALA A 242 -26.95 -8.65 29.36
CA ALA A 242 -27.89 -8.08 28.39
C ALA A 242 -27.34 -7.88 26.97
N VAL A 243 -26.17 -8.44 26.64
CA VAL A 243 -25.53 -8.28 25.32
C VAL A 243 -25.06 -9.58 24.69
N ARG A 244 -24.71 -10.59 25.50
CA ARG A 244 -24.28 -11.91 25.02
C ARG A 244 -25.41 -12.92 25.00
N CYS A 245 -25.25 -13.89 24.13
CA CYS A 245 -26.20 -14.95 23.87
C CYS A 245 -25.52 -16.30 24.14
N SER A 246 -26.01 -17.04 25.13
CA SER A 246 -25.60 -18.42 25.39
C SER A 246 -26.61 -19.39 24.80
N LYS A 247 -26.19 -20.61 24.45
CA LYS A 247 -27.12 -21.64 23.96
C LYS A 247 -28.20 -21.91 25.02
N ALA A 248 -29.46 -21.91 24.60
CA ALA A 248 -30.59 -22.19 25.48
C ALA A 248 -30.61 -23.69 25.82
N HIS A 249 -30.23 -24.07 27.04
CA HIS A 249 -30.17 -25.47 27.48
C HIS A 249 -31.51 -26.26 27.39
N SER A 250 -32.64 -25.59 27.14
CA SER A 250 -33.98 -26.18 27.07
C SER A 250 -34.57 -26.28 25.66
N ASP A 251 -33.81 -25.97 24.61
CA ASP A 251 -34.31 -26.03 23.23
C ASP A 251 -34.06 -27.44 22.62
N PRO A 252 -35.10 -28.18 22.20
CA PRO A 252 -34.97 -29.48 21.53
C PRO A 252 -34.03 -29.45 20.31
N CYS A 253 -33.90 -28.28 19.65
CA CYS A 253 -32.99 -28.08 18.53
C CYS A 253 -31.51 -28.04 18.91
N VAL A 254 -31.16 -27.81 20.18
CA VAL A 254 -29.76 -27.81 20.64
C VAL A 254 -29.16 -29.22 20.64
N GLN A 255 -29.99 -30.26 20.77
CA GLN A 255 -29.57 -31.66 20.68
C GLN A 255 -29.97 -32.34 19.35
N ALA A 256 -30.64 -31.61 18.46
CA ALA A 256 -31.21 -32.17 17.24
C ALA A 256 -30.14 -32.66 16.25
N ASN A 257 -28.96 -32.02 16.22
CA ASN A 257 -27.91 -32.25 15.23
C ASN A 257 -28.45 -32.22 13.78
N CYS A 258 -29.39 -31.30 13.49
CA CYS A 258 -29.81 -31.03 12.13
C CYS A 258 -28.63 -30.44 11.35
N SER A 259 -28.40 -30.95 10.15
CA SER A 259 -27.34 -30.42 9.27
C SER A 259 -27.63 -29.00 8.75
N GLN A 260 -28.90 -28.61 8.68
CA GLN A 260 -29.36 -27.29 8.26
C GLN A 260 -30.40 -26.77 9.26
N GLU A 261 -31.66 -26.57 8.86
CA GLU A 261 -32.66 -25.95 9.72
C GLU A 261 -33.28 -26.94 10.71
N CYS A 262 -33.56 -26.47 11.93
CA CYS A 262 -34.30 -27.19 12.93
C CYS A 262 -35.55 -26.39 13.31
N VAL A 263 -36.71 -27.02 13.22
CA VAL A 263 -38.00 -26.41 13.54
C VAL A 263 -38.61 -27.14 14.72
N VAL A 264 -38.90 -26.40 15.79
CA VAL A 264 -39.59 -26.93 16.96
C VAL A 264 -41.06 -27.19 16.61
N LYS A 265 -41.52 -28.43 16.79
CA LYS A 265 -42.92 -28.86 16.66
C LYS A 265 -43.41 -29.39 18.01
N GLY A 266 -44.04 -28.50 18.79
CA GLY A 266 -44.52 -28.84 20.14
C GLY A 266 -43.35 -29.08 21.09
N GLU A 267 -43.33 -30.23 21.76
CA GLU A 267 -42.22 -30.68 22.62
C GLU A 267 -41.10 -31.43 21.84
N ASN A 268 -41.23 -31.56 20.52
CA ASN A 268 -40.28 -32.27 19.65
C ASN A 268 -39.67 -31.33 18.59
N TYR A 269 -38.71 -31.82 17.80
CA TYR A 269 -38.11 -31.09 16.69
C TYR A 269 -38.24 -31.86 15.36
N VAL A 270 -38.16 -31.13 14.25
CA VAL A 270 -38.03 -31.68 12.90
C VAL A 270 -36.91 -30.92 12.19
N CYS A 271 -35.99 -31.65 11.55
CA CYS A 271 -35.00 -31.05 10.67
C CYS A 271 -35.63 -30.76 9.31
N GLN A 272 -35.34 -29.59 8.76
CA GLN A 272 -35.75 -29.17 7.42
C GLN A 272 -34.51 -28.79 6.62
N CYS A 273 -34.59 -28.98 5.31
CA CYS A 273 -33.53 -28.62 4.40
C CYS A 273 -33.92 -27.35 3.66
N LEU A 274 -32.93 -26.49 3.43
CA LEU A 274 -33.03 -25.32 2.58
C LEU A 274 -33.37 -25.75 1.14
N ASN A 275 -33.90 -24.83 0.35
CA ASN A 275 -34.16 -25.08 -1.07
C ASN A 275 -32.88 -25.59 -1.75
N GLY A 276 -33.04 -26.59 -2.64
CA GLY A 276 -31.91 -27.25 -3.29
C GLY A 276 -31.28 -28.39 -2.49
N TYR A 277 -31.86 -28.77 -1.35
CA TYR A 277 -31.40 -29.91 -0.54
C TYR A 277 -32.55 -30.86 -0.19
N GLU A 278 -32.27 -32.16 -0.15
CA GLU A 278 -33.20 -33.20 0.28
C GLU A 278 -32.85 -33.76 1.66
N LEU A 279 -33.87 -34.05 2.45
CA LEU A 279 -33.68 -34.65 3.77
C LEU A 279 -33.30 -36.12 3.63
N GLY A 280 -32.12 -36.45 4.12
CA GLY A 280 -31.56 -37.78 4.16
C GLY A 280 -32.41 -38.73 5.02
N LYS A 281 -32.19 -40.04 4.82
CA LYS A 281 -32.95 -41.11 5.48
C LYS A 281 -32.83 -41.14 7.00
N ASP A 282 -31.82 -40.46 7.56
CA ASP A 282 -31.64 -40.29 9.00
C ASP A 282 -32.54 -39.19 9.60
N GLY A 283 -33.29 -38.46 8.76
CA GLY A 283 -34.15 -37.37 9.16
C GLY A 283 -33.40 -36.14 9.67
N LYS A 284 -32.08 -36.04 9.44
CA LYS A 284 -31.21 -34.99 9.99
C LYS A 284 -30.24 -34.38 8.97
N THR A 285 -29.70 -35.19 8.06
CA THR A 285 -28.69 -34.76 7.11
C THR A 285 -29.33 -34.33 5.80
N CYS A 286 -29.05 -33.12 5.36
CA CYS A 286 -29.51 -32.54 4.12
C CYS A 286 -28.45 -32.79 3.05
N LYS A 287 -28.84 -33.49 1.99
CA LYS A 287 -27.98 -33.75 0.83
C LYS A 287 -28.36 -32.78 -0.27
N GLU A 288 -27.36 -32.19 -0.90
CA GLU A 288 -27.59 -31.30 -2.03
C GLU A 288 -28.29 -32.07 -3.15
N ILE A 289 -29.38 -31.50 -3.65
CA ILE A 289 -30.06 -32.02 -4.83
C ILE A 289 -29.17 -31.62 -6.00
N ASP A 290 -28.44 -32.60 -6.53
CA ASP A 290 -27.63 -32.38 -7.71
C ASP A 290 -28.52 -32.37 -8.94
N ASN A 291 -29.12 -31.21 -9.18
CA ASN A 291 -29.95 -30.90 -10.33
C ASN A 291 -29.14 -30.96 -11.62
N CYS A 292 -27.80 -30.88 -11.59
CA CYS A 292 -26.92 -30.93 -12.76
C CYS A 292 -26.51 -32.33 -13.23
N ASN A 293 -27.02 -33.41 -12.61
CA ASN A 293 -26.68 -34.78 -13.01
C ASN A 293 -27.08 -35.15 -14.45
N ASN A 294 -28.04 -34.44 -15.04
CA ASN A 294 -28.44 -34.66 -16.43
C ASN A 294 -27.71 -33.69 -17.38
N LYS A 295 -26.79 -34.23 -18.19
CA LYS A 295 -26.03 -33.48 -19.21
C LYS A 295 -26.89 -32.81 -20.30
N GLN A 296 -28.19 -33.11 -20.39
CA GLN A 296 -29.12 -32.46 -21.32
C GLN A 296 -29.72 -31.14 -20.81
N LEU A 297 -29.46 -30.75 -19.55
CA LEU A 297 -30.10 -29.57 -18.94
C LEU A 297 -29.57 -28.24 -19.49
N CYS A 298 -28.29 -28.19 -19.85
CA CYS A 298 -27.66 -27.05 -20.52
C CYS A 298 -27.25 -27.51 -21.93
N PRO A 299 -28.18 -27.51 -22.90
CA PRO A 299 -27.94 -28.04 -24.24
C PRO A 299 -27.07 -27.15 -25.12
N GLU A 300 -26.73 -25.95 -24.64
CA GLU A 300 -26.05 -24.91 -25.39
C GLU A 300 -24.52 -25.07 -25.36
N GLU A 301 -23.86 -24.80 -26.49
CA GLU A 301 -22.40 -24.93 -26.62
C GLU A 301 -21.66 -23.83 -25.87
N ASN A 302 -20.70 -24.21 -25.03
CA ASN A 302 -19.98 -23.31 -24.13
C ASN A 302 -20.78 -22.85 -22.91
N SER A 303 -21.88 -23.54 -22.60
CA SER A 303 -22.51 -23.50 -21.28
C SER A 303 -22.08 -24.65 -20.36
N TYR A 304 -22.30 -24.47 -19.06
CA TYR A 304 -22.20 -25.51 -18.04
C TYR A 304 -23.26 -25.31 -16.96
N CYS A 305 -23.69 -26.41 -16.35
CA CYS A 305 -24.70 -26.41 -15.30
C CYS A 305 -24.06 -26.12 -13.94
N VAL A 306 -24.70 -25.27 -13.14
CA VAL A 306 -24.40 -25.09 -11.72
C VAL A 306 -25.64 -25.34 -10.89
N ASN A 307 -25.49 -26.06 -9.78
CA ASN A 307 -26.57 -26.21 -8.80
C ASN A 307 -26.79 -24.87 -8.10
N THR A 308 -28.05 -24.48 -7.92
CA THR A 308 -28.44 -23.28 -7.19
C THR A 308 -29.44 -23.65 -6.10
N ALA A 309 -29.64 -22.78 -5.11
CA ALA A 309 -30.65 -23.01 -4.07
C ALA A 309 -32.06 -23.20 -4.67
N ASP A 310 -32.36 -22.57 -5.80
CA ASP A 310 -33.66 -22.69 -6.47
C ASP A 310 -33.70 -23.81 -7.53
N GLY A 311 -32.66 -24.64 -7.64
CA GLY A 311 -32.59 -25.74 -8.60
C GLY A 311 -31.24 -25.82 -9.30
N PHE A 312 -31.20 -25.36 -10.55
CA PHE A 312 -29.99 -25.25 -11.35
C PHE A 312 -30.01 -24.00 -12.22
N GLU A 313 -28.84 -23.55 -12.64
CA GLU A 313 -28.66 -22.46 -13.59
C GLU A 313 -27.61 -22.87 -14.64
N CYS A 314 -27.86 -22.54 -15.90
CA CYS A 314 -26.85 -22.68 -16.95
C CYS A 314 -26.03 -21.39 -17.07
N ARG A 315 -24.70 -21.53 -16.96
CA ARG A 315 -23.74 -20.44 -17.07
C ARG A 315 -22.81 -20.63 -18.26
N CYS A 316 -22.37 -19.53 -18.84
CA CYS A 316 -21.37 -19.56 -19.91
C CYS A 316 -19.97 -19.84 -19.34
N LYS A 317 -19.16 -20.61 -20.06
CA LYS A 317 -17.75 -20.83 -19.77
C LYS A 317 -17.00 -19.48 -19.80
N THR A 318 -15.83 -19.44 -19.16
CA THR A 318 -14.94 -18.27 -19.22
C THR A 318 -14.63 -17.89 -20.66
N GLY A 319 -14.62 -16.58 -20.98
CA GLY A 319 -14.47 -16.06 -22.34
C GLY A 319 -15.78 -15.96 -23.12
N PHE A 320 -16.92 -16.30 -22.50
CA PHE A 320 -18.23 -16.22 -23.12
C PHE A 320 -19.21 -15.46 -22.21
N ARG A 321 -20.08 -14.67 -22.82
CA ARG A 321 -21.16 -13.95 -22.13
C ARG A 321 -22.52 -14.49 -22.54
N LYS A 322 -23.46 -14.40 -21.60
CA LYS A 322 -24.83 -14.82 -21.85
C LYS A 322 -25.57 -13.74 -22.64
N GLU A 323 -25.91 -14.04 -23.88
CA GLU A 323 -26.78 -13.22 -24.71
C GLU A 323 -28.07 -13.99 -24.97
N LYS A 324 -29.16 -13.58 -24.31
CA LYS A 324 -30.43 -14.33 -24.24
C LYS A 324 -30.22 -15.74 -23.67
N ASP A 325 -30.40 -16.77 -24.49
CA ASP A 325 -30.26 -18.19 -24.15
C ASP A 325 -29.01 -18.83 -24.78
N THR A 326 -28.10 -18.02 -25.35
CA THR A 326 -26.86 -18.47 -25.99
C THR A 326 -25.62 -17.87 -25.33
N CYS A 327 -24.51 -18.61 -25.36
CA CYS A 327 -23.22 -18.17 -24.88
C CYS A 327 -22.39 -17.69 -26.07
N GLU A 328 -22.37 -16.37 -26.24
CA GLU A 328 -21.60 -15.74 -27.29
C GLU A 328 -20.20 -15.40 -26.77
N ASP A 329 -19.23 -15.45 -27.67
CA ASP A 329 -17.86 -15.05 -27.40
C ASP A 329 -17.81 -13.61 -26.86
N ASP A 330 -17.10 -13.40 -25.76
CA ASP A 330 -16.93 -12.06 -25.20
C ASP A 330 -15.68 -11.41 -25.81
N ASP A 331 -15.88 -10.46 -26.72
CA ASP A 331 -14.76 -9.77 -27.37
C ASP A 331 -14.00 -8.88 -26.38
N GLU A 332 -12.97 -9.46 -25.76
CA GLU A 332 -12.18 -8.79 -24.74
C GLU A 332 -11.39 -7.61 -25.32
N CYS A 333 -11.11 -7.62 -26.63
CA CYS A 333 -10.40 -6.54 -27.32
C CYS A 333 -11.20 -5.23 -27.37
N PHE A 334 -12.52 -5.27 -27.19
CA PHE A 334 -13.34 -4.05 -27.09
C PHE A 334 -12.90 -3.15 -25.92
N SER A 335 -12.34 -3.74 -24.86
CA SER A 335 -11.84 -3.00 -23.70
C SER A 335 -10.43 -2.41 -23.87
N GLY A 336 -9.75 -2.74 -24.98
CA GLY A 336 -8.34 -2.38 -25.22
C GLY A 336 -7.38 -2.93 -24.16
N PRO A 337 -7.36 -4.25 -23.89
CA PRO A 337 -6.59 -4.82 -22.79
C PRO A 337 -5.08 -4.90 -23.09
N CYS A 338 -4.69 -4.93 -24.36
CA CYS A 338 -3.30 -5.06 -24.80
C CYS A 338 -2.64 -3.69 -24.98
N GLU A 339 -1.35 -3.59 -24.70
CA GLU A 339 -0.55 -2.38 -24.95
C GLU A 339 -0.45 -2.02 -26.43
N HIS A 340 -0.31 -3.03 -27.30
CA HIS A 340 -0.22 -2.88 -28.75
C HIS A 340 -1.46 -3.45 -29.46
N THR A 341 -1.31 -4.54 -30.20
CA THR A 341 -2.38 -5.13 -31.01
C THR A 341 -3.10 -6.21 -30.19
N CYS A 342 -4.43 -6.22 -30.24
CA CYS A 342 -5.26 -7.25 -29.62
C CYS A 342 -5.98 -8.03 -30.71
N ASN A 343 -5.88 -9.35 -30.71
CA ASN A 343 -6.72 -10.20 -31.56
C ASN A 343 -7.64 -11.05 -30.69
N ASN A 344 -8.93 -10.90 -30.93
CA ASN A 344 -9.96 -11.67 -30.26
C ASN A 344 -10.07 -13.06 -30.89
N ASN A 345 -10.13 -14.09 -30.06
CA ASN A 345 -10.30 -15.49 -30.44
C ASN A 345 -11.54 -16.05 -29.73
N VAL A 346 -12.08 -17.16 -30.20
CA VAL A 346 -13.25 -17.77 -29.54
C VAL A 346 -12.86 -18.29 -28.15
N GLY A 347 -13.40 -17.67 -27.10
CA GLY A 347 -13.20 -17.96 -25.68
C GLY A 347 -11.96 -17.33 -25.05
N SER A 348 -11.22 -16.48 -25.76
CA SER A 348 -10.06 -15.74 -25.23
C SER A 348 -9.55 -14.68 -26.21
N TYR A 349 -8.48 -13.96 -25.86
CA TYR A 349 -7.75 -13.10 -26.78
C TYR A 349 -6.23 -13.30 -26.67
N ASN A 350 -5.49 -12.82 -27.65
CA ASN A 350 -4.03 -12.71 -27.58
C ASN A 350 -3.56 -11.29 -27.93
N CYS A 351 -2.52 -10.86 -27.21
CA CYS A 351 -1.83 -9.61 -27.49
C CYS A 351 -0.64 -9.86 -28.42
N GLU A 352 -0.50 -9.00 -29.42
CA GLU A 352 0.62 -9.00 -30.35
C GLU A 352 1.36 -7.65 -30.26
N CYS A 353 2.68 -7.74 -30.22
CA CYS A 353 3.54 -6.57 -30.08
C CYS A 353 4.06 -6.11 -31.44
N LEU A 354 4.26 -4.80 -31.57
CA LEU A 354 4.88 -4.19 -32.74
C LEU A 354 6.33 -4.69 -32.93
N GLU A 355 6.87 -4.45 -34.13
CA GLU A 355 8.26 -4.80 -34.45
C GLU A 355 9.23 -4.15 -33.45
N GLY A 356 10.24 -4.91 -33.00
CA GLY A 356 11.15 -4.51 -31.92
C GLY A 356 10.66 -4.82 -30.50
N TYR A 357 9.45 -5.35 -30.33
CA TYR A 357 8.89 -5.73 -29.03
C TYR A 357 8.50 -7.22 -28.98
N ARG A 358 8.35 -7.74 -27.77
CA ARG A 358 7.80 -9.07 -27.46
C ARG A 358 6.86 -8.98 -26.28
N VAL A 359 5.92 -9.92 -26.19
CA VAL A 359 5.01 -10.01 -25.04
C VAL A 359 5.83 -10.29 -23.78
N SER A 360 5.61 -9.51 -22.73
CA SER A 360 6.29 -9.66 -21.45
C SER A 360 6.02 -11.04 -20.84
N SER A 361 7.06 -11.64 -20.25
CA SER A 361 6.94 -12.91 -19.53
C SER A 361 6.17 -12.78 -18.22
N GLU A 362 6.12 -11.58 -17.63
CA GLU A 362 5.43 -11.30 -16.38
C GLU A 362 3.97 -10.89 -16.60
N ASN A 363 3.72 -10.13 -17.67
CA ASN A 363 2.39 -9.63 -18.01
C ASN A 363 2.09 -9.82 -19.49
N LYS A 364 1.18 -10.74 -19.81
CA LYS A 364 0.82 -11.07 -21.21
C LYS A 364 0.15 -9.92 -21.99
N HIS A 365 -0.21 -8.84 -21.31
CA HIS A 365 -0.84 -7.66 -21.89
C HIS A 365 0.16 -6.55 -22.23
N GLU A 366 1.41 -6.69 -21.81
CA GLU A 366 2.47 -5.69 -21.93
C GLU A 366 3.52 -6.15 -22.94
N CYS A 367 4.14 -5.19 -23.63
CA CYS A 367 5.12 -5.39 -24.66
C CYS A 367 6.46 -4.79 -24.22
N THR A 368 7.49 -5.64 -24.13
CA THR A 368 8.83 -5.20 -23.77
C THR A 368 9.75 -5.15 -24.98
N LEU A 369 10.65 -4.18 -24.96
CA LEU A 369 11.71 -4.06 -25.97
C LEU A 369 12.52 -5.34 -26.06
N HIS A 370 12.75 -5.82 -27.28
CA HIS A 370 13.50 -7.04 -27.51
C HIS A 370 14.32 -6.97 -28.80
N CYS A 371 15.59 -7.31 -28.67
CA CYS A 371 16.52 -7.44 -29.80
C CYS A 371 17.05 -8.87 -29.87
N SER A 372 16.86 -9.51 -31.03
CA SER A 372 17.29 -10.89 -31.29
C SER A 372 18.68 -10.99 -31.93
N GLN A 373 19.36 -9.86 -32.11
CA GLN A 373 20.66 -9.73 -32.78
C GLN A 373 21.56 -8.81 -31.96
N PHE A 374 22.87 -8.89 -32.20
CA PHE A 374 23.87 -8.03 -31.54
C PHE A 374 23.74 -6.54 -31.88
N GLU A 375 23.02 -6.21 -32.96
CA GLU A 375 22.61 -4.85 -33.27
C GLU A 375 21.15 -4.84 -33.73
N CYS A 376 20.40 -3.81 -33.32
CA CYS A 376 19.03 -3.60 -33.75
C CYS A 376 18.71 -2.10 -33.78
N LEU A 377 17.68 -1.70 -34.51
CA LEU A 377 17.22 -0.30 -34.49
C LEU A 377 16.65 0.04 -33.12
N ALA A 378 17.04 1.18 -32.57
CA ALA A 378 16.41 1.70 -31.37
C ALA A 378 14.98 2.14 -31.71
N VAL A 379 14.06 1.86 -30.80
CA VAL A 379 12.63 2.19 -30.94
C VAL A 379 12.21 3.13 -29.81
N ASP A 380 10.97 3.65 -29.85
CA ASP A 380 10.49 4.75 -28.98
C ASP A 380 11.36 6.02 -29.02
N CYS A 381 11.89 6.36 -30.20
CA CYS A 381 12.58 7.63 -30.40
C CYS A 381 11.58 8.79 -30.49
N ASP A 382 11.78 9.84 -29.68
CA ASP A 382 11.01 11.08 -29.83
C ASP A 382 11.33 11.73 -31.20
N ILE A 383 10.29 11.92 -32.02
CA ILE A 383 10.38 12.52 -33.36
C ILE A 383 11.00 13.93 -33.30
N ASN A 384 10.85 14.65 -32.18
CA ASN A 384 11.42 15.98 -31.96
C ASN A 384 12.79 15.94 -31.28
N LYS A 385 13.21 14.78 -30.77
CA LYS A 385 14.50 14.54 -30.11
C LYS A 385 15.04 13.16 -30.51
N PRO A 386 15.60 13.04 -31.73
CA PRO A 386 16.02 11.75 -32.30
C PRO A 386 17.15 11.03 -31.53
N HIS A 387 17.73 11.70 -30.52
CA HIS A 387 18.77 11.18 -29.63
C HIS A 387 18.20 10.59 -28.32
N GLN A 388 16.89 10.65 -28.12
CA GLN A 388 16.21 10.13 -26.94
C GLN A 388 15.42 8.87 -27.33
N CYS A 389 16.14 7.78 -27.57
CA CYS A 389 15.59 6.46 -27.86
C CYS A 389 15.86 5.49 -26.68
N SER A 390 15.09 4.41 -26.60
CA SER A 390 15.25 3.39 -25.57
C SER A 390 15.87 2.12 -26.16
N CYS A 391 16.79 1.51 -25.40
CA CYS A 391 17.33 0.19 -25.71
C CYS A 391 16.91 -0.84 -24.66
N PRO A 392 16.72 -2.11 -25.05
CA PRO A 392 16.51 -3.18 -24.09
C PRO A 392 17.73 -3.31 -23.16
N ALA A 393 17.52 -3.92 -21.99
CA ALA A 393 18.61 -4.22 -21.06
C ALA A 393 19.68 -5.09 -21.74
N GLY A 394 20.96 -4.84 -21.43
CA GLY A 394 22.10 -5.49 -22.09
C GLY A 394 22.55 -4.82 -23.40
N PHE A 395 21.91 -3.71 -23.81
CA PHE A 395 22.30 -2.95 -25.00
C PHE A 395 22.62 -1.49 -24.66
N ILE A 396 23.53 -0.88 -25.42
CA ILE A 396 23.86 0.55 -25.36
C ILE A 396 23.37 1.26 -26.62
N LEU A 397 22.88 2.49 -26.47
CA LEU A 397 22.43 3.31 -27.59
C LEU A 397 23.63 3.95 -28.30
N GLU A 398 23.85 3.61 -29.57
CA GLU A 398 24.76 4.28 -30.48
C GLU A 398 24.01 5.19 -31.45
N GLU A 399 24.51 6.41 -31.64
CA GLU A 399 23.94 7.35 -32.60
C GLU A 399 24.55 7.13 -33.99
N ARG A 400 23.71 6.78 -34.98
CA ARG A 400 24.12 6.67 -36.39
C ARG A 400 23.35 7.67 -37.26
N PRO A 401 23.84 8.02 -38.46
CA PRO A 401 23.19 9.00 -39.34
C PRO A 401 21.73 8.68 -39.72
N ASN A 402 21.32 7.41 -39.59
CA ASN A 402 19.97 6.92 -39.93
C ASN A 402 19.09 6.68 -38.69
N GLY A 403 19.51 7.13 -37.50
CA GLY A 403 18.79 6.93 -36.23
C GLY A 403 19.65 6.26 -35.16
N GLY A 404 19.09 6.13 -33.95
CA GLY A 404 19.70 5.38 -32.86
C GLY A 404 19.72 3.88 -33.16
N VAL A 405 20.84 3.22 -32.86
CA VAL A 405 21.03 1.78 -32.98
C VAL A 405 21.39 1.25 -31.60
N CYS A 406 20.68 0.22 -31.15
CA CYS A 406 21.04 -0.48 -29.92
C CYS A 406 22.09 -1.53 -30.27
N VAL A 407 23.26 -1.40 -29.67
CA VAL A 407 24.39 -2.32 -29.82
C VAL A 407 24.55 -3.10 -28.54
N ASP A 408 24.70 -4.41 -28.69
CA ASP A 408 24.87 -5.34 -27.58
C ASP A 408 26.12 -5.00 -26.76
N ILE A 409 25.98 -5.06 -25.44
CA ILE A 409 27.10 -4.85 -24.52
C ILE A 409 27.82 -6.19 -24.41
N ASP A 410 29.01 -6.30 -25.00
CA ASP A 410 29.83 -7.51 -24.87
C ASP A 410 30.44 -7.63 -23.46
N GLU A 411 29.72 -8.28 -22.55
CA GLU A 411 30.15 -8.43 -21.15
C GLU A 411 31.41 -9.30 -21.01
N CYS A 412 31.78 -10.05 -22.06
CA CYS A 412 33.01 -10.84 -22.06
C CYS A 412 34.28 -9.98 -22.19
N GLN A 413 34.19 -8.71 -22.62
CA GLN A 413 35.37 -7.84 -22.75
C GLN A 413 35.86 -7.29 -21.40
N GLU A 414 34.99 -7.15 -20.42
CA GLU A 414 35.31 -6.64 -19.07
C GLU A 414 35.58 -7.78 -18.05
N SER A 415 35.63 -9.04 -18.51
CA SER A 415 36.00 -10.24 -17.72
C SER A 415 35.02 -10.59 -16.57
N ASP A 416 33.72 -10.60 -16.83
CA ASP A 416 32.68 -10.94 -15.83
C ASP A 416 32.57 -12.45 -15.48
N CYS A 417 33.14 -13.36 -16.30
CA CYS A 417 33.16 -14.81 -16.03
C CYS A 417 34.51 -15.28 -15.44
N ASP A 418 34.48 -16.24 -14.51
CA ASP A 418 35.68 -16.85 -13.91
C ASP A 418 36.56 -17.61 -14.92
N GLN A 419 35.96 -18.21 -15.97
CA GLN A 419 36.67 -19.05 -16.93
C GLN A 419 36.25 -18.77 -18.38
N ASN A 420 35.23 -19.47 -18.89
CA ASN A 420 34.82 -19.33 -20.28
C ASN A 420 33.60 -18.41 -20.36
N CYS A 421 33.64 -17.42 -21.24
CA CYS A 421 32.54 -16.51 -21.52
C CYS A 421 32.11 -16.62 -22.97
N MET A 422 30.81 -16.67 -23.22
CA MET A 422 30.22 -16.56 -24.55
C MET A 422 29.19 -15.44 -24.55
N ASN A 423 29.44 -14.39 -25.34
CA ASN A 423 28.52 -13.28 -25.48
C ASN A 423 27.26 -13.70 -26.29
N THR A 424 26.10 -13.18 -25.93
CA THR A 424 24.80 -13.42 -26.58
C THR A 424 24.02 -12.11 -26.70
N PRO A 425 23.07 -11.96 -27.63
CA PRO A 425 22.30 -10.72 -27.71
C PRO A 425 21.54 -10.40 -26.40
N GLY A 426 21.91 -9.30 -25.75
CA GLY A 426 21.37 -8.77 -24.50
C GLY A 426 21.88 -9.45 -23.22
N SER A 427 22.84 -10.37 -23.31
CA SER A 427 23.35 -11.12 -22.17
C SER A 427 24.61 -11.91 -22.49
N TYR A 428 25.11 -12.70 -21.56
CA TYR A 428 26.25 -13.60 -21.78
C TYR A 428 26.05 -14.90 -21.02
N ASN A 429 26.76 -15.94 -21.46
CA ASN A 429 26.74 -17.23 -20.81
C ASN A 429 28.15 -17.62 -20.36
N CYS A 430 28.33 -17.81 -19.06
CA CYS A 430 29.56 -18.36 -18.51
C CYS A 430 29.52 -19.88 -18.49
N SER A 431 30.66 -20.51 -18.78
CA SER A 431 30.84 -21.96 -18.63
C SER A 431 32.17 -22.27 -17.95
N CYS A 432 32.25 -23.47 -17.37
CA CYS A 432 33.43 -23.93 -16.67
C CYS A 432 34.15 -25.02 -17.46
N THR A 433 35.47 -25.08 -17.32
CA THR A 433 36.32 -26.15 -17.86
C THR A 433 36.06 -27.47 -17.13
N GLU A 434 36.43 -28.59 -17.78
CA GLU A 434 36.17 -29.93 -17.27
C GLU A 434 36.69 -30.13 -15.83
N GLY A 435 35.85 -30.69 -14.96
CA GLY A 435 36.15 -30.86 -13.54
C GLY A 435 35.74 -29.69 -12.63
N PHE A 436 35.06 -28.66 -13.17
CA PHE A 436 34.47 -27.55 -12.42
C PHE A 436 32.96 -27.45 -12.69
N HIS A 437 32.19 -27.00 -11.70
CA HIS A 437 30.78 -26.66 -11.83
C HIS A 437 30.55 -25.18 -11.55
N ILE A 438 29.59 -24.59 -12.27
CA ILE A 438 29.24 -23.17 -12.12
C ILE A 438 28.36 -22.95 -10.88
N ILE A 439 28.61 -21.88 -10.12
CA ILE A 439 27.83 -21.45 -8.96
C ILE A 439 27.39 -19.99 -9.15
N GLY A 440 26.11 -19.71 -8.92
CA GLY A 440 25.48 -18.50 -9.41
C GLY A 440 25.43 -18.58 -10.93
N ASN A 441 25.98 -17.59 -11.62
CA ASN A 441 26.03 -17.56 -13.09
C ASN A 441 27.42 -17.19 -13.63
N THR A 442 28.42 -16.97 -12.78
CA THR A 442 29.76 -16.47 -13.21
C THR A 442 30.95 -17.20 -12.59
N LYS A 443 30.75 -17.95 -11.50
CA LYS A 443 31.87 -18.56 -10.73
C LYS A 443 32.06 -20.04 -10.94
N CYS A 444 33.30 -20.49 -11.09
CA CYS A 444 33.63 -21.90 -11.33
C CYS A 444 34.31 -22.55 -10.13
N VAL A 445 33.71 -23.62 -9.59
CA VAL A 445 34.21 -24.35 -8.41
C VAL A 445 34.59 -25.78 -8.78
N LYS A 446 35.79 -26.20 -8.37
CA LYS A 446 36.31 -27.54 -8.67
C LYS A 446 35.47 -28.62 -8.00
N THR A 447 35.04 -29.61 -8.76
CA THR A 447 34.38 -30.81 -8.25
C THR A 447 35.45 -31.64 -7.52
N LYS A 448 35.32 -31.78 -6.20
CA LYS A 448 36.24 -32.63 -5.43
C LYS A 448 35.98 -34.08 -5.82
N GLU A 449 36.92 -34.68 -6.55
CA GLU A 449 36.94 -36.11 -6.75
C GLU A 449 37.07 -36.82 -5.39
N LEU A 450 36.20 -37.78 -5.17
CA LEU A 450 36.25 -38.69 -4.04
C LEU A 450 37.48 -39.59 -4.21
N SER A 451 38.53 -39.31 -3.43
CA SER A 451 39.58 -40.27 -3.14
C SER A 451 39.77 -40.35 -1.63
N THR A 452 39.56 -41.56 -1.13
CA THR A 452 39.59 -42.00 0.24
C THR A 452 40.95 -41.81 0.92
N THR A 453 40.89 -41.81 2.26
CA THR A 453 41.92 -42.09 3.29
C THR A 453 42.83 -40.96 3.81
N THR A 454 42.56 -40.60 5.09
CA THR A 454 43.50 -40.32 6.22
C THR A 454 44.34 -39.04 6.13
N SER A 455 44.49 -38.13 7.10
CA SER A 455 44.20 -38.03 8.54
C SER A 455 44.22 -36.56 8.98
N VAL A 456 43.59 -36.32 10.14
CA VAL A 456 43.64 -35.14 11.03
C VAL A 456 44.85 -34.21 10.90
N GLY A 457 44.57 -32.91 10.79
CA GLY A 457 45.50 -31.81 11.04
C GLY A 457 44.74 -30.53 11.38
N ILE A 458 44.62 -30.22 12.67
CA ILE A 458 44.22 -28.90 13.19
C ILE A 458 45.39 -27.94 12.90
N PHE A 459 45.16 -26.74 12.34
CA PHE A 459 45.81 -25.46 12.73
C PHE A 459 45.17 -24.24 12.02
N THR A 460 45.04 -23.19 12.83
CA THR A 460 44.61 -21.77 12.72
C THR A 460 44.69 -20.97 11.40
N PRO A 461 43.83 -19.93 11.24
CA PRO A 461 43.85 -19.01 10.10
C PRO A 461 44.96 -17.96 10.23
N THR A 462 45.73 -17.77 9.15
CA THR A 462 46.72 -16.68 9.03
C THR A 462 46.30 -15.74 7.91
N THR A 463 46.05 -14.48 8.26
CA THR A 463 45.90 -13.34 7.36
C THR A 463 47.25 -13.02 6.69
N ARG A 464 47.26 -12.90 5.36
CA ARG A 464 48.30 -12.16 4.60
C ARG A 464 47.64 -11.30 3.52
N ASN A 465 47.73 -9.99 3.70
CA ASN A 465 47.63 -9.02 2.61
C ASN A 465 48.97 -8.95 1.84
N PRO A 466 48.92 -8.66 0.52
CA PRO A 466 49.97 -7.90 -0.15
C PRO A 466 49.36 -6.70 -0.94
N PRO A 467 50.16 -5.85 -1.60
CA PRO A 467 50.76 -4.64 -1.04
C PRO A 467 50.16 -3.32 -1.61
N ILE A 468 50.39 -2.25 -0.86
CA ILE A 468 50.11 -0.85 -1.19
C ILE A 468 51.01 -0.40 -2.37
N LYS A 469 50.43 0.19 -3.43
CA LYS A 469 51.15 1.04 -4.38
C LYS A 469 50.90 2.51 -4.04
N THR A 470 51.97 3.21 -3.71
CA THR A 470 52.04 4.67 -3.54
C THR A 470 52.18 5.35 -4.91
N GLY A 471 51.24 6.24 -5.24
CA GLY A 471 51.34 7.16 -6.39
C GLY A 471 51.91 8.50 -5.95
N LEU A 472 53.02 8.89 -6.55
CA LEU A 472 53.85 10.07 -6.29
C LEU A 472 53.28 11.29 -7.06
N CYS A 473 53.03 12.41 -6.39
CA CYS A 473 52.66 13.70 -7.01
C CYS A 473 53.94 14.54 -7.24
N THR A 474 54.16 15.01 -8.47
CA THR A 474 55.27 15.90 -8.85
C THR A 474 54.95 17.38 -8.63
N PRO A 475 55.96 18.25 -8.39
CA PRO A 475 55.74 19.65 -8.01
C PRO A 475 55.63 20.56 -9.24
N GLU A 476 54.53 20.49 -9.98
CA GLU A 476 54.16 21.52 -10.97
C GLU A 476 52.71 22.03 -10.81
N PHE A 477 51.90 21.40 -9.95
CA PHE A 477 50.47 21.71 -9.81
C PHE A 477 50.14 22.86 -8.82
N LEU A 478 51.11 23.30 -8.01
CA LEU A 478 50.89 24.31 -6.96
C LEU A 478 50.91 25.76 -7.49
N LEU A 479 51.58 26.04 -8.61
CA LEU A 479 51.58 27.39 -9.21
C LEU A 479 50.26 27.73 -9.90
N GLY A 480 49.61 26.76 -10.54
CA GLY A 480 48.33 26.97 -11.24
C GLY A 480 47.18 27.37 -10.31
N ILE A 481 47.13 26.77 -9.11
CA ILE A 481 46.08 27.05 -8.12
C ILE A 481 46.23 28.46 -7.54
N ILE A 482 47.46 28.92 -7.31
CA ILE A 482 47.72 30.27 -6.76
C ILE A 482 47.37 31.34 -7.81
N VAL A 483 47.73 31.14 -9.08
CA VAL A 483 47.40 32.09 -10.16
C VAL A 483 45.89 32.17 -10.38
N PHE A 484 45.18 31.04 -10.33
CA PHE A 484 43.73 31.00 -10.45
C PHE A 484 43.03 31.71 -9.27
N ALA A 485 43.49 31.47 -8.04
CA ALA A 485 42.93 32.12 -6.85
C ALA A 485 43.11 33.64 -6.89
N VAL A 486 44.28 34.14 -7.33
CA VAL A 486 44.54 35.58 -7.44
C VAL A 486 43.66 36.23 -8.52
N MET A 487 43.44 35.56 -9.66
CA MET A 487 42.55 36.06 -10.72
C MET A 487 41.09 36.15 -10.28
N VAL A 488 40.61 35.17 -9.51
CA VAL A 488 39.23 35.17 -8.97
C VAL A 488 39.06 36.28 -7.93
N ILE A 489 40.05 36.52 -7.07
CA ILE A 489 40.00 37.61 -6.09
C ILE A 489 39.97 38.97 -6.78
N LEU A 490 40.78 39.19 -7.83
CA LEU A 490 40.78 40.44 -8.60
C LEU A 490 39.42 40.69 -9.29
N LEU A 491 38.79 39.65 -9.85
CA LEU A 491 37.45 39.76 -10.43
C LEU A 491 36.38 40.12 -9.38
N MET A 492 36.44 39.52 -8.19
CA MET A 492 35.53 39.84 -7.09
C MET A 492 35.68 41.29 -6.63
N VAL A 493 36.91 41.81 -6.53
CA VAL A 493 37.17 43.22 -6.20
C VAL A 493 36.62 44.15 -7.28
N CYS A 494 36.78 43.81 -8.57
CA CYS A 494 36.19 44.58 -9.67
C CYS A 494 34.65 44.60 -9.62
N VAL A 495 34.01 43.47 -9.31
CA VAL A 495 32.55 43.36 -9.19
C VAL A 495 32.03 44.15 -7.99
N ILE A 496 32.73 44.10 -6.85
CA ILE A 496 32.37 44.89 -5.65
C ILE A 496 32.49 46.39 -5.94
N HIS A 497 33.59 46.81 -6.59
CA HIS A 497 33.79 48.20 -6.96
C HIS A 497 32.73 48.69 -7.99
N HIS A 498 32.32 47.83 -8.93
CA HIS A 498 31.26 48.14 -9.89
C HIS A 498 29.87 48.27 -9.21
N ASN A 499 29.58 47.44 -8.22
CA ASN A 499 28.31 47.51 -7.47
C ASN A 499 28.26 48.70 -6.51
N MET A 500 29.38 49.05 -5.86
CA MET A 500 29.44 50.24 -5.00
C MET A 500 29.28 51.55 -5.78
N LYS A 501 29.70 51.59 -7.05
CA LYS A 501 29.47 52.76 -7.93
C LYS A 501 28.02 52.86 -8.44
N ARG A 502 27.18 51.83 -8.25
CA ARG A 502 25.79 51.77 -8.73
C ARG A 502 24.73 52.08 -7.66
N CYS A 503 25.13 52.22 -6.39
CA CYS A 503 24.26 52.65 -5.28
C CYS A 503 24.49 54.13 -4.90
N GLY A 504 24.42 55.01 -5.90
CA GLY A 504 24.27 56.45 -5.70
C GLY A 504 22.85 56.86 -6.07
N ASN A 505 22.12 57.38 -5.09
CA ASN A 505 20.77 57.97 -5.15
C ASN A 505 19.59 56.99 -5.26
N ILE A 506 18.74 56.96 -4.22
CA ILE A 506 17.38 57.51 -4.30
C ILE A 506 16.78 57.60 -2.89
N THR A 507 16.20 58.77 -2.64
CA THR A 507 15.56 59.28 -1.43
C THR A 507 14.24 58.60 -1.11
N THR A 508 13.99 58.42 0.18
CA THR A 508 12.72 57.97 0.78
C THR A 508 11.61 59.00 0.60
N ASN A 509 10.42 58.58 0.18
CA ASN A 509 9.19 59.33 0.42
C ASN A 509 8.07 58.42 0.94
N LYS A 510 7.46 58.85 2.03
CA LYS A 510 6.45 58.17 2.85
C LYS A 510 5.12 58.88 2.62
N SER A 511 4.05 58.15 2.31
CA SER A 511 2.68 58.67 2.42
C SER A 511 1.70 57.56 2.79
N ARG A 512 0.63 57.97 3.47
CA ARG A 512 -0.30 57.21 4.32
C ARG A 512 -1.74 57.57 3.89
N GLY A 513 -2.67 56.60 4.01
CA GLY A 513 -4.13 56.79 3.90
C GLY A 513 -4.75 56.16 2.64
N LYS A 514 -6.04 55.78 2.56
CA LYS A 514 -7.12 55.42 3.50
C LYS A 514 -8.25 54.86 2.59
N ASP A 515 -9.03 53.89 3.11
CA ASP A 515 -10.41 53.46 2.75
C ASP A 515 -10.80 53.10 1.28
N VAL A 516 -11.55 51.99 1.10
CA VAL A 516 -12.97 51.95 0.60
C VAL A 516 -13.38 50.51 0.18
N HIS A 517 -14.60 50.15 0.56
CA HIS A 517 -15.39 48.94 0.22
C HIS A 517 -15.57 48.64 -1.28
N ALA A 518 -15.69 47.35 -1.64
CA ALA A 518 -16.66 46.88 -2.63
C ALA A 518 -16.93 45.36 -2.52
N LEU A 519 -18.22 45.01 -2.42
CA LEU A 519 -18.79 43.68 -2.68
C LEU A 519 -18.81 43.41 -4.19
N GLN A 520 -18.62 42.14 -4.60
CA GLN A 520 -19.29 41.65 -5.80
C GLN A 520 -19.57 40.13 -5.72
N GLN A 521 -20.87 39.81 -5.81
CA GLN A 521 -21.43 38.47 -5.99
C GLN A 521 -21.15 37.98 -7.42
N VAL A 522 -20.92 36.68 -7.57
CA VAL A 522 -20.96 35.97 -8.86
C VAL A 522 -22.03 34.89 -8.77
N THR A 523 -23.09 35.07 -9.56
CA THR A 523 -24.13 34.08 -9.84
C THR A 523 -23.68 33.12 -10.94
N THR A 524 -24.05 31.85 -10.78
CA THR A 524 -23.85 30.76 -11.74
C THR A 524 -25.11 30.54 -12.57
N GLU A 525 -24.99 30.53 -13.90
CA GLU A 525 -25.99 30.00 -14.82
C GLU A 525 -25.35 28.97 -15.74
N LYS A 526 -25.95 27.77 -15.81
CA LYS A 526 -26.29 27.03 -17.06
C LYS A 526 -26.68 25.59 -16.72
N TYR A 527 -27.92 25.21 -17.05
CA TYR A 527 -28.27 24.00 -17.82
C TYR A 527 -29.79 24.05 -18.12
N VAL A 528 -30.14 24.31 -19.38
CA VAL A 528 -31.51 24.27 -19.90
C VAL A 528 -31.75 22.91 -20.56
N LYS A 529 -32.81 22.23 -20.13
CA LYS A 529 -33.29 20.95 -20.68
C LYS A 529 -34.44 21.24 -21.66
N LYS A 530 -34.31 20.79 -22.91
CA LYS A 530 -35.34 20.80 -23.96
C LYS A 530 -36.48 19.83 -23.59
N GLY A 531 -37.71 20.31 -23.60
CA GLY A 531 -38.94 19.52 -23.48
C GLY A 531 -39.77 19.62 -24.77
N SER A 532 -40.19 18.46 -25.26
CA SER A 532 -40.96 18.25 -26.50
C SER A 532 -42.41 18.71 -26.38
N ILE A 533 -42.95 19.17 -27.50
CA ILE A 533 -44.34 19.57 -27.73
C ILE A 533 -45.16 18.32 -28.12
N THR A 534 -46.31 18.13 -27.49
CA THR A 534 -47.49 17.51 -28.11
C THR A 534 -48.73 18.23 -27.59
N ASN A 535 -49.41 18.92 -28.50
CA ASN A 535 -50.79 19.38 -28.36
C ASN A 535 -51.72 18.19 -28.62
N ASP A 536 -52.78 18.08 -27.81
CA ASP A 536 -54.10 17.68 -28.28
C ASP A 536 -55.14 18.11 -27.23
N ASN A 537 -55.99 19.07 -27.60
CA ASN A 537 -57.36 19.13 -27.11
C ASN A 537 -58.23 19.90 -28.10
N TYR A 538 -59.23 19.17 -28.59
CA TYR A 538 -60.40 19.64 -29.31
C TYR A 538 -61.25 20.57 -28.42
N ASN A 539 -61.44 21.81 -28.85
CA ASN A 539 -62.75 22.43 -29.12
C ASN A 539 -62.58 23.85 -29.66
#